data_AF-A0A3S9WAM7-F1
#
_entry.id   AF-A0A3S9WAM7-F1
#
_cell.length_a   1.000
_cell.length_b   1.000
_cell.length_c   1.000
_cell.angle_alpha   90.00
_cell.angle_beta   90.00
_cell.angle_gamma   90.00
#
_symmetry.space_group_name_H-M   'P 1'
#
loop_
_entity.id
_entity.type
_entity.pdbx_description
1 polymer ?
#
loop_
_entity_poly.entity_id
_entity_poly.type
_entity_poly.pdbx_seq_one_letter_code
_entity_poly.pdbx_strand_id
1 'polypeptide(L)' 'MTEPEETSDAGLDRYVIGGVVAGPVIGILIGMIFPAIGIGFGIAMGLSLGIVAGVILWFFRRPRR' A
#
# COMPACT_ATOMS: atom_id res chain seq x y z
N MET A 1 -22.61 -7.83 26.61
CA MET A 1 -21.66 -8.49 25.70
C MET A 1 -21.75 -7.72 24.40
N THR A 2 -20.82 -6.80 24.18
CA THR A 2 -20.71 -6.00 22.96
C THR A 2 -20.24 -6.91 21.83
N GLU A 3 -20.97 -6.90 20.72
CA GLU A 3 -20.70 -7.71 19.52
C GLU A 3 -19.26 -7.46 19.01
N PRO A 4 -18.55 -8.48 18.52
CA PRO A 4 -17.24 -8.27 17.89
C PRO A 4 -17.44 -7.55 16.54
N GLU A 5 -17.03 -6.29 16.46
CA GLU A 5 -16.94 -5.44 15.25
C GLU A 5 -15.92 -5.96 14.22
N GLU A 6 -15.74 -7.27 14.08
CA GLU A 6 -14.62 -7.88 13.33
C GLU A 6 -14.92 -8.14 11.83
N THR A 7 -15.97 -7.52 11.26
CA THR A 7 -16.41 -7.84 9.88
C THR A 7 -16.29 -6.70 8.86
N SER A 8 -15.91 -5.48 9.26
CA SER A 8 -15.88 -4.35 8.30
C SER A 8 -14.59 -4.29 7.45
N ASP A 9 -13.44 -4.72 8.00
CA ASP A 9 -12.12 -4.52 7.37
C ASP A 9 -11.40 -5.80 6.95
N ALA A 10 -12.08 -6.96 6.97
CA ALA A 10 -11.51 -8.32 6.87
C ALA A 10 -10.75 -8.68 5.56
N GLY A 11 -10.38 -7.71 4.74
CA GLY A 11 -9.41 -7.90 3.66
C GLY A 11 -8.60 -6.67 3.31
N LEU A 12 -8.80 -5.52 3.95
CA LEU A 12 -8.03 -4.29 3.67
C LEU A 12 -6.57 -4.45 4.11
N ASP A 13 -6.37 -5.08 5.26
CA ASP A 13 -5.08 -5.44 5.84
C ASP A 13 -4.14 -6.09 4.81
N ARG A 14 -4.61 -7.08 4.06
CA ARG A 14 -3.79 -7.81 3.07
C ARG A 14 -3.34 -6.93 1.92
N TYR A 15 -4.19 -6.02 1.45
CA TYR A 15 -3.82 -5.11 0.37
C TYR A 15 -2.87 -4.02 0.86
N VAL A 16 -3.08 -3.49 2.07
CA VAL A 16 -2.17 -2.51 2.67
C VAL A 16 -0.82 -3.13 2.96
N ILE A 17 -0.77 -4.33 3.57
CA ILE A 17 0.48 -5.07 3.83
C ILE A 17 1.20 -5.35 2.50
N GLY A 18 0.48 -5.79 1.46
CA GLY A 18 1.06 -5.97 0.13
C GLY A 18 1.66 -4.68 -0.44
N GLY A 19 0.96 -3.55 -0.29
CA GLY A 19 1.45 -2.23 -0.68
C GLY A 19 2.66 -1.76 0.13
N VAL A 20 2.69 -2.02 1.44
CA VAL A 20 3.80 -1.67 2.34
C VAL A 20 5.05 -2.49 2.06
N VAL A 21 4.91 -3.75 1.64
CA VAL A 21 6.06 -4.61 1.32
C VAL A 21 6.55 -4.35 -0.11
N ALA A 22 5.64 -4.24 -1.09
CA ALA A 22 6.02 -4.03 -2.48
C ALA A 22 6.44 -2.58 -2.79
N GLY A 23 5.83 -1.61 -2.11
CA GLY A 23 6.04 -0.17 -2.33
C GLY A 23 7.50 0.26 -2.16
N PRO A 24 8.19 -0.08 -1.07
CA PRO A 24 9.60 0.23 -0.87
C PRO A 24 10.51 -0.43 -1.91
N VAL A 25 10.22 -1.67 -2.31
CA VAL A 25 11.00 -2.38 -3.35
C VAL A 25 10.92 -1.63 -4.66
N ILE A 26 9.71 -1.24 -5.08
CA ILE A 26 9.49 -0.45 -6.30
C ILE A 26 10.12 0.94 -6.15
N GLY A 27 9.99 1.57 -4.98
CA GLY A 27 10.57 2.87 -4.66
C GLY A 27 12.08 2.90 -4.76
N ILE A 28 12.77 1.85 -4.29
CA ILE A 28 14.23 1.68 -4.45
C ILE A 28 14.59 1.59 -5.93
N LEU A 29 13.89 0.74 -6.69
CA LEU A 29 14.15 0.59 -8.12
C LEU A 29 13.98 1.92 -8.87
N ILE A 30 12.93 2.68 -8.57
CA ILE A 30 12.71 4.01 -9.15
C ILE A 30 13.82 4.99 -8.70
N GLY A 31 14.18 5.01 -7.42
CA GLY A 31 15.25 5.86 -6.91
C GLY A 31 16.64 5.53 -7.49
N MET A 32 16.86 4.28 -7.90
CA MET A 32 18.07 3.87 -8.64
C MET A 32 18.02 4.29 -10.11
N ILE A 33 16.86 4.22 -10.77
CA ILE A 33 16.67 4.61 -12.17
C ILE A 33 16.75 6.14 -12.33
N PHE A 34 16.26 6.90 -11.33
CA PHE A 34 16.23 8.35 -11.33
C PHE A 34 17.17 8.92 -10.26
N PRO A 35 18.49 9.01 -10.54
CA PRO A 35 19.48 9.44 -9.55
C PRO A 35 19.30 10.87 -9.06
N ALA A 36 18.58 11.72 -9.82
CA ALA A 36 18.21 13.08 -9.41
C ALA A 36 17.30 13.11 -8.16
N ILE A 37 16.56 12.03 -7.93
CA ILE A 37 15.57 11.92 -6.85
C ILE A 37 16.20 11.24 -5.62
N GLY A 38 17.14 10.32 -5.85
CA GLY A 38 17.85 9.59 -4.81
C GLY A 38 17.03 8.45 -4.18
N ILE A 39 17.74 7.45 -3.68
CA ILE A 39 17.14 6.20 -3.18
C ILE A 39 16.24 6.46 -1.96
N GLY A 40 16.65 7.36 -1.05
CA GLY A 40 15.88 7.67 0.16
C GLY A 40 14.50 8.29 -0.15
N PHE A 41 14.43 9.20 -1.11
CA PHE A 41 13.16 9.77 -1.55
C PHE A 41 12.32 8.75 -2.33
N GLY A 42 12.97 7.92 -3.15
CA GLY A 42 12.32 6.80 -3.84
C GLY A 42 11.61 5.85 -2.88
N ILE A 43 12.24 5.47 -1.77
CA ILE A 43 11.64 4.63 -0.72
C ILE A 43 10.41 5.31 -0.10
N ALA A 44 10.54 6.57 0.31
CA ALA A 44 9.45 7.31 0.96
C ALA A 44 8.22 7.44 0.04
N MET A 45 8.46 7.78 -1.23
CA MET A 45 7.43 7.83 -2.27
C MET A 45 6.83 6.46 -2.56
N GLY A 46 7.66 5.43 -2.72
CA GLY A 46 7.21 4.07 -2.99
C GLY A 46 6.32 3.50 -1.87
N LEU A 47 6.67 3.78 -0.62
CA LEU A 47 5.89 3.35 0.55
C LEU A 47 4.53 4.08 0.60
N SER A 48 4.54 5.39 0.39
CA SER A 48 3.32 6.22 0.37
C SER A 48 2.38 5.80 -0.77
N LEU A 49 2.92 5.68 -1.99
CA LEU A 49 2.17 5.26 -3.17
C LEU A 49 1.71 3.80 -3.09
N GLY A 50 2.52 2.92 -2.50
CA GLY A 50 2.18 1.51 -2.31
C GLY A 50 0.98 1.32 -1.39
N ILE A 51 0.93 2.04 -0.27
CA ILE A 51 -0.23 2.04 0.64
C ILE A 51 -1.47 2.58 -0.10
N VAL A 52 -1.35 3.74 -0.74
CA VAL A 52 -2.46 4.37 -1.48
C VAL A 52 -2.99 3.44 -2.57
N ALA A 53 -2.11 2.82 -3.35
CA ALA A 53 -2.48 1.85 -4.39
C ALA A 53 -3.16 0.61 -3.79
N GLY A 54 -2.68 0.11 -2.65
CA GLY A 54 -3.29 -1.00 -1.93
C GLY A 54 -4.72 -0.68 -1.46
N VAL A 55 -4.91 0.50 -0.87
CA VAL A 55 -6.24 0.99 -0.43
C VAL A 55 -7.18 1.18 -1.63
N ILE A 56 -6.70 1.78 -2.73
CA ILE A 56 -7.48 1.97 -3.95
C ILE A 56 -7.88 0.60 -4.53
N LEU A 57 -6.94 -0.34 -4.62
CA LEU A 57 -7.19 -1.68 -5.14
C LEU A 57 -8.23 -2.42 -4.29
N TRP A 58 -8.12 -2.33 -2.97
CA TRP A 58 -9.14 -2.85 -2.06
C TRP A 58 -10.49 -2.18 -2.31
N PHE A 59 -10.55 -0.85 -2.42
CA PHE A 59 -11.81 -0.12 -2.65
C PHE A 59 -12.51 -0.54 -3.94
N PHE A 60 -11.77 -0.77 -5.03
CA PHE A 60 -12.32 -1.27 -6.29
C PHE A 60 -12.76 -2.73 -6.23
N ARG A 61 -12.06 -3.57 -5.46
CA ARG A 61 -12.39 -4.99 -5.30
C ARG A 61 -13.41 -5.27 -4.20
N ARG A 62 -13.65 -4.32 -3.31
CA ARG A 62 -14.68 -4.43 -2.28
C ARG A 62 -16.02 -4.64 -3.00
N PRO A 63 -16.74 -5.74 -2.73
CA PRO A 63 -18.07 -5.91 -3.27
C PRO A 63 -18.94 -4.74 -2.82
N ARG A 64 -19.36 -3.89 -3.77
CA ARG A 64 -20.41 -2.91 -3.52
C ARG A 64 -21.71 -3.70 -3.41
N ARG A 65 -22.08 -4.08 -2.19
CA ARG A 65 -23.49 -4.33 -1.88
C ARG A 65 -24.20 -3.00 -1.76
#